data_AF-A0A2V7F9N6-F1
#
_entry.id   AF-A0A2V7F9N6-F1
#
_cell.length_a   1.000
_cell.length_b   1.000
_cell.length_c   1.000
_cell.angle_alpha   90.00
_cell.angle_beta   90.00
_cell.angle_gamma   90.00
#
_symmetry.space_group_name_H-M   'P 1'
#
loop_
_entity.id
_entity.type
_entity.pdbx_description
1 polymer ?
#
loop_
_entity_poly.entity_id
_entity_poly.type
_entity_poly.pdbx_seq_one_letter_code
_entity_poly.pdbx_strand_id
1 'polypeptide(L)' 'HDMEVVMGLARTITVLHYGEVLAEGSPTAIQANQRVQEVYLKT' A
#
# COMPACT_ATOMS: atom_id res chain seq x y z
N HIS A 1 -0.47 11.06 -1.04
CA HIS A 1 -1.75 10.32 -1.10
C HIS A 1 -2.22 10.06 -2.52
N ASP A 2 -1.57 10.63 -3.56
CA ASP A 2 -1.84 10.19 -4.93
C ASP A 2 -1.26 8.79 -5.12
N MET A 3 -2.14 7.78 -5.05
CA MET A 3 -1.74 6.38 -5.13
C MET A 3 -1.44 5.96 -6.57
N GLU A 4 -1.96 6.66 -7.58
CA GLU A 4 -1.70 6.32 -8.99
C GLU A 4 -0.22 6.60 -9.33
N VAL A 5 0.28 7.77 -8.94
CA VAL A 5 1.69 8.14 -9.12
C VAL A 5 2.62 7.22 -8.31
N VAL A 6 2.27 6.94 -7.05
CA VAL A 6 3.09 6.08 -6.18
C VAL A 6 3.19 4.66 -6.73
N MET A 7 2.08 4.11 -7.23
CA MET A 7 2.03 2.75 -7.76
C MET A 7 2.78 2.61 -9.09
N GLY A 8 2.87 3.68 -9.89
CA GLY A 8 3.59 3.68 -11.16
C GLY A 8 5.10 3.90 -11.06
N LEU A 9 5.59 4.49 -9.97
CA LEU A 9 7.00 4.90 -9.84
C LEU A 9 7.77 4.13 -8.76
N ALA A 10 7.10 3.65 -7.71
CA ALA A 10 7.78 3.00 -6.60
C ALA A 10 8.15 1.56 -6.94
N ARG A 11 9.37 1.14 -6.58
CA ARG A 11 9.77 -0.27 -6.60
C ARG A 11 9.29 -1.01 -5.35
N THR A 12 9.27 -0.33 -4.21
CA THR A 12 8.88 -0.85 -2.91
C THR A 12 8.06 0.20 -2.18
N ILE A 13 6.99 -0.24 -1.51
CA ILE A 13 6.06 0.57 -0.74
C ILE A 13 5.93 -0.05 0.65
N THR A 14 6.08 0.77 1.68
CA THR A 14 5.78 0.40 3.08
C THR A 14 4.51 1.12 3.50
N VAL A 15 3.51 0.35 3.92
CA VAL A 15 2.24 0.84 4.45
C VAL A 15 2.31 0.83 5.97
N LEU A 16 2.07 1.99 6.57
CA LEU A 16 1.99 2.15 8.02
C LEU A 16 0.53 2.26 8.45
N HIS A 17 0.18 1.66 9.58
CA HIS A 17 -1.12 1.82 10.23
C HIS A 17 -0.90 1.98 11.74
N TYR A 18 -1.39 3.09 12.31
CA TYR A 18 -1.18 3.46 13.72
C TYR A 18 0.29 3.42 14.21
N GLY A 19 1.22 3.81 13.34
CA GLY A 19 2.65 3.86 13.68
C GLY A 19 3.37 2.51 13.57
N GLU A 20 2.68 1.45 13.14
CA GLU A 20 3.25 0.13 12.89
C GLU A 20 3.26 -0.21 11.40
N VAL A 21 4.20 -1.03 10.97
CA VAL A 21 4.25 -1.54 9.58
C VAL A 21 3.14 -2.55 9.38
N LEU A 22 2.20 -2.21 8.51
CA LEU A 22 1.10 -3.09 8.12
C LEU A 22 1.52 -4.04 7.00
N ALA A 23 2.24 -3.52 6.00
CA ALA A 23 2.71 -4.28 4.85
C ALA A 23 3.91 -3.60 4.18
N GLU A 24 4.80 -4.37 3.57
CA GLU A 24 5.88 -3.87 2.72
C GLU A 24 6.01 -4.76 1.48
N GLY A 25 6.18 -4.15 0.30
CA GLY A 25 6.31 -4.92 -0.93
C GLY A 25 6.27 -4.06 -2.20
N SER A 26 6.23 -4.72 -3.36
CA SER A 26 6.01 -4.02 -4.63
C SER A 26 4.63 -3.36 -4.67
N PRO A 27 4.41 -2.36 -5.54
CA PRO A 27 3.09 -1.76 -5.75
C PRO A 27 1.98 -2.80 -5.94
N THR A 28 2.23 -3.80 -6.79
CA THR A 28 1.30 -4.89 -7.07
C THR A 28 1.00 -5.75 -5.84
N ALA A 29 2.01 -6.04 -5.01
CA ALA A 29 1.83 -6.81 -3.78
C ALA A 29 1.03 -6.02 -2.73
N ILE A 30 1.27 -4.72 -2.62
CA ILE A 30 0.52 -3.84 -1.73
C ILE A 30 -0.94 -3.71 -2.18
N GLN A 31 -1.19 -3.54 -3.47
CA GLN A 31 -2.55 -3.46 -4.01
C GLN A 31 -3.34 -4.75 -3.77
N ALA A 32 -2.70 -5.92 -3.86
CA ALA A 32 -3.34 -7.21 -3.62
C ALA A 32 -3.48 -7.57 -2.13
N ASN A 33 -2.91 -6.76 -1.22
CA ASN A 33 -2.94 -7.05 0.21
C ASN A 33 -4.30 -6.71 0.81
N GLN A 34 -5.05 -7.73 1.24
CA GLN A 34 -6.39 -7.58 1.82
C GLN A 34 -6.43 -6.61 3.01
N ARG A 35 -5.44 -6.67 3.91
CA ARG A 35 -5.37 -5.76 5.07
C ARG A 35 -5.15 -4.31 4.64
N VAL A 36 -4.38 -4.08 3.57
CA VAL A 36 -4.20 -2.73 3.02
C VAL A 36 -5.49 -2.24 2.36
N GLN A 37 -6.22 -3.11 1.67
CA GLN A 37 -7.50 -2.76 1.04
C GLN A 37 -8.55 -2.35 2.08
N GLU A 38 -8.68 -3.13 3.15
CA GLU A 38 -9.60 -2.87 4.26
C GLU A 38 -9.35 -1.52 4.95
N VAL A 39 -8.07 -1.16 5.11
CA VAL A 39 -7.66 0.03 5.86
C VAL A 39 -7.59 1.29 4.98
N TYR A 40 -7.10 1.17 3.74
CA TYR A 40 -6.70 2.34 2.93
C TYR A 40 -7.36 2.46 1.56
N LEU A 41 -7.67 1.35 0.89
CA LEU A 41 -8.09 1.37 -0.51
C LEU A 41 -9.58 1.16 -0.71
N LYS A 42 -10.40 1.33 0.36
CA LYS A 42 -11.88 1.17 0.39
C LYS A 42 -12.47 1.19 -1.03
N THR A 43 -12.83 -0.01 -1.48
CA THR A 43 -13.26 -0.33 -2.85
C THR A 43 -14.22 0.69 -3.45
#